data_AF-A0A260ZHH9-F1
#
_entry.id   AF-A0A260ZHH9-F1
#
_cell.length_a   1.000
_cell.length_b   1.000
_cell.length_c   1.000
_cell.angle_alpha   90.00
_cell.angle_beta   90.00
_cell.angle_gamma   90.00
#
_symmetry.space_group_name_H-M   'P 1'
#
loop_
_entity.id
_entity.type
_entity.pdbx_description
1 polymer ?
#
loop_
_entity_poly.entity_id
_entity_poly.type
_entity_poly.pdbx_seq_one_letter_code
_entity_poly.pdbx_strand_id
1 'polypeptide(L)'
;MDPTLTSAIREKVLDLMDASSEFESSNSDDLINQIERGCTCFGMFSNAILLPMILYRSPSDIGVYKFLMMYIAVFELFFGWLELMTVPQLFTQGSAFIVTIDPDNAVLPDSALQISILIYCGSFATSLAIFGVQFAYRYQVLQGNTTWTAYSLANFTFWGGIPLLVAMLWTLSCWIFLGRNEYVDMVMRQDYFPSNLENKTIGFVGIYFYPKLENGMTVINWNSFIGMALCTCILFGSETLMVYYAVRSYLITKTLMASTCSPNFRKLQWQLFYALVFQTVIPILFMQIPLSIIYLTLFLNISTPFFGNLQATTISFYLATDALPTIFIIKPYRETIFVVVNSFVLKQEQYPAGGDNSHGRAGGAGGSGGGCGQPGQPGEDGKPGQGGRGGDGGKGGDGGAGGNCGNGGNGGNGGNGGNGGDGGNGGHGGYETVDVNYAKSAGDGGNGGNGGNGGNGGNGGNGGNGGNGGSGGGANFIFAETPGNGGNGGHGGNGGPGENGGHGGNGGAGGPGGIGGNGGNGGNGGVGGHGGEGGKGGPGGVGGHAGHDGHDGKEGK
;
A
#
# COMPACT_ATOMS: atom_id res chain seq x y z
N MET A 1 45.99 -61.73 -18.22
CA MET A 1 45.30 -60.59 -18.87
C MET A 1 46.36 -59.59 -19.24
N ASP A 2 46.31 -59.07 -20.47
CA ASP A 2 47.28 -58.11 -20.97
C ASP A 2 47.16 -56.78 -20.20
N PRO A 3 48.19 -56.34 -19.45
CA PRO A 3 48.11 -55.13 -18.63
C PRO A 3 47.82 -53.86 -19.44
N THR A 4 48.23 -53.81 -20.71
CA THR A 4 47.94 -52.72 -21.67
C THR A 4 46.47 -52.62 -22.05
N LEU A 5 45.77 -53.75 -22.19
CA LEU A 5 44.34 -53.75 -22.48
C LEU A 5 43.53 -53.29 -21.25
N THR A 6 44.01 -53.62 -20.05
CA THR A 6 43.34 -53.27 -18.79
C THR A 6 43.47 -51.78 -18.47
N SER A 7 44.62 -51.17 -18.78
CA SER A 7 44.80 -49.71 -18.65
C SER A 7 43.96 -48.92 -19.66
N ALA A 8 43.91 -49.35 -20.92
CA ALA A 8 43.14 -48.68 -21.97
C ALA A 8 41.62 -48.75 -21.72
N ILE A 9 41.12 -49.84 -21.14
CA ILE A 9 39.71 -49.96 -20.74
C ILE A 9 39.41 -49.03 -19.55
N ARG A 10 40.32 -48.93 -18.57
CA ARG A 10 40.16 -48.05 -17.42
C ARG A 10 40.13 -46.57 -17.80
N GLU A 11 40.98 -46.17 -18.74
CA GLU A 11 41.04 -44.81 -19.29
C GLU A 11 39.74 -44.45 -20.01
N LYS A 12 39.25 -45.31 -20.91
CA LYS A 12 37.95 -45.10 -21.57
C LYS A 12 36.75 -45.06 -20.61
N VAL A 13 36.78 -45.82 -19.52
CA VAL A 13 35.72 -45.77 -18.50
C VAL A 13 35.77 -44.46 -17.72
N LEU A 14 36.96 -43.93 -17.42
CA LEU A 14 37.10 -42.60 -16.81
C LEU A 14 36.60 -41.50 -17.75
N ASP A 15 36.98 -41.53 -19.02
CA ASP A 15 36.49 -40.54 -20.02
C ASP A 15 34.96 -40.54 -20.16
N LEU A 16 34.34 -41.73 -20.13
CA LEU A 16 32.87 -41.86 -20.20
C LEU A 16 32.18 -41.36 -18.93
N MET A 17 32.80 -41.57 -17.76
CA MET A 17 32.28 -41.06 -16.48
C MET A 17 32.40 -39.55 -16.40
N ASP A 18 33.52 -38.98 -16.85
CA ASP A 18 33.73 -37.53 -16.91
C ASP A 18 32.75 -36.88 -17.91
N ALA A 19 32.60 -37.42 -19.12
CA ALA A 19 31.64 -36.92 -20.11
C ALA A 19 30.17 -37.00 -19.63
N SER A 20 29.81 -38.05 -18.88
CA SER A 20 28.49 -38.16 -18.26
C SER A 20 28.28 -37.10 -17.18
N SER A 21 29.31 -36.83 -16.38
CA SER A 21 29.26 -35.81 -15.32
C SER A 21 29.19 -34.39 -15.89
N GLU A 22 29.90 -34.11 -16.98
CA GLU A 22 29.85 -32.82 -17.69
C GLU A 22 28.49 -32.59 -18.35
N PHE A 23 27.86 -33.64 -18.88
CA PHE A 23 26.52 -33.55 -19.45
C PHE A 23 25.45 -33.28 -18.38
N GLU A 24 25.54 -33.96 -17.23
CA GLU A 24 24.64 -33.71 -16.10
C GLU A 24 24.83 -32.32 -15.48
N SER A 25 26.08 -31.82 -15.39
CA SER A 25 26.34 -30.47 -14.92
C SER A 25 25.82 -29.41 -15.89
N SER A 26 26.09 -29.57 -17.19
CA SER A 26 25.64 -28.63 -18.23
C SER A 26 24.11 -28.49 -18.29
N ASN A 27 23.37 -29.60 -18.16
CA ASN A 27 21.90 -29.56 -18.18
C ASN A 27 21.33 -28.97 -16.89
N SER A 28 22.02 -29.14 -15.76
CA SER A 28 21.65 -28.53 -14.48
C SER A 28 21.88 -27.01 -14.49
N ASP A 29 22.98 -26.55 -15.09
CA ASP A 29 23.32 -25.13 -15.19
C ASP A 29 22.33 -24.38 -16.12
N ASP A 30 21.90 -24.99 -17.22
CA ASP A 30 20.87 -24.40 -18.09
C ASP A 30 19.51 -24.27 -17.38
N LEU A 31 19.10 -25.29 -16.62
CA LEU A 31 17.88 -25.24 -15.83
C LEU A 31 17.92 -24.13 -14.76
N ILE A 32 19.05 -23.99 -14.06
CA ILE A 32 19.25 -22.94 -13.04
C ILE A 32 19.12 -21.56 -13.69
N ASN A 33 19.81 -21.33 -14.81
CA ASN A 33 19.74 -20.08 -15.55
C ASN A 33 18.30 -19.74 -16.01
N GLN A 34 17.53 -20.73 -16.45
CA GLN A 34 16.13 -20.53 -16.82
C GLN A 34 15.26 -20.15 -15.61
N ILE A 35 15.47 -20.79 -14.46
CA ILE A 35 14.76 -20.46 -13.21
C ILE A 35 15.10 -19.02 -12.78
N GLU A 36 16.37 -18.65 -12.80
CA GLU A 36 16.85 -17.32 -12.41
C GLU A 36 16.21 -16.21 -13.26
N ARG A 37 16.22 -16.40 -14.60
CA ARG A 37 15.55 -15.48 -15.53
C ARG A 37 14.04 -15.42 -15.31
N GLY A 38 13.40 -16.55 -15.07
CA GLY A 38 11.96 -16.63 -14.79
C GLY A 38 11.58 -15.87 -13.52
N CYS A 39 12.33 -16.07 -12.44
CA CYS A 39 12.18 -15.38 -11.17
C CYS A 39 12.39 -13.87 -11.32
N THR A 40 13.44 -13.45 -12.02
CA THR A 40 13.72 -12.04 -12.28
C THR A 40 12.59 -11.37 -13.09
N CYS A 41 12.12 -12.02 -14.16
CA CYS A 41 11.00 -11.51 -14.95
C CYS A 41 9.70 -11.39 -14.12
N PHE A 42 9.42 -12.37 -13.26
CA PHE A 42 8.27 -12.33 -12.36
C PHE A 42 8.39 -11.18 -11.34
N GLY A 43 9.58 -10.97 -10.79
CA GLY A 43 9.89 -9.86 -9.89
C GLY A 43 9.66 -8.50 -10.54
N MET A 44 10.20 -8.31 -11.74
CA MET A 44 10.00 -7.09 -12.53
C MET A 44 8.52 -6.87 -12.85
N PHE A 45 7.79 -7.91 -13.24
CA PHE A 45 6.35 -7.82 -13.48
C PHE A 45 5.59 -7.39 -12.21
N SER A 46 5.93 -7.97 -11.07
CA SER A 46 5.32 -7.64 -9.78
C SER A 46 5.58 -6.19 -9.38
N ASN A 47 6.83 -5.72 -9.51
CA ASN A 47 7.20 -4.33 -9.25
C ASN A 47 6.56 -3.34 -10.25
N ALA A 48 6.39 -3.75 -11.52
CA ALA A 48 5.70 -2.95 -12.55
C ALA A 48 4.19 -2.79 -12.28
N ILE A 49 3.54 -3.76 -11.62
CA ILE A 49 2.16 -3.64 -11.13
C ILE A 49 2.13 -2.81 -9.84
N LEU A 50 3.09 -2.99 -8.95
CA LEU A 50 3.18 -2.29 -7.68
C LEU A 50 3.33 -0.77 -7.86
N LEU A 51 4.13 -0.32 -8.83
CA LEU A 51 4.41 1.09 -9.04
C LEU A 51 3.15 1.94 -9.34
N PRO A 52 2.27 1.58 -10.31
CA PRO A 52 0.97 2.23 -10.50
C PRO A 52 0.06 2.17 -9.27
N MET A 53 0.07 1.07 -8.51
CA MET A 53 -0.72 0.98 -7.27
C MET A 53 -0.25 1.98 -6.22
N ILE A 54 1.07 2.15 -6.07
CA ILE A 54 1.60 3.19 -5.19
C ILE A 54 1.16 4.57 -5.70
N LEU A 55 1.24 4.85 -6.99
CA LEU A 55 0.86 6.15 -7.56
C LEU A 55 -0.60 6.50 -7.32
N TYR A 56 -1.53 5.59 -7.65
CA TYR A 56 -2.96 5.91 -7.75
C TYR A 56 -3.82 5.41 -6.58
N ARG A 57 -3.35 4.45 -5.78
CA ARG A 57 -4.14 3.81 -4.71
C ARG A 57 -3.59 4.01 -3.30
N SER A 58 -2.41 4.61 -3.17
CA SER A 58 -1.81 4.90 -1.87
C SER A 58 -2.59 6.02 -1.14
N PRO A 59 -2.96 5.84 0.15
CA PRO A 59 -3.58 6.89 0.95
C PRO A 59 -2.82 8.22 0.93
N SER A 60 -3.55 9.34 0.89
CA SER A 60 -2.99 10.71 0.85
C SER A 60 -2.13 11.06 2.07
N ASP A 61 -2.35 10.39 3.20
CA ASP A 61 -1.76 10.75 4.50
C ASP A 61 -0.35 10.17 4.72
N ILE A 62 0.25 9.58 3.67
CA ILE A 62 1.47 8.77 3.77
C ILE A 62 2.75 9.61 3.64
N GLY A 63 2.69 10.86 3.18
CA GLY A 63 3.87 11.74 3.19
C GLY A 63 4.98 11.32 2.21
N VAL A 64 6.24 11.68 2.53
CA VAL A 64 7.44 11.28 1.76
C VAL A 64 7.65 9.75 1.77
N TYR A 65 6.98 9.00 2.65
CA TYR A 65 6.98 7.53 2.63
C TYR A 65 6.48 6.96 1.28
N LYS A 66 5.51 7.62 0.65
CA LYS A 66 5.01 7.24 -0.68
C LYS A 66 6.14 7.31 -1.73
N PHE A 67 6.95 8.37 -1.67
CA PHE A 67 8.12 8.51 -2.53
C PHE A 67 9.16 7.42 -2.26
N LEU A 68 9.45 7.11 -1.00
CA LEU A 68 10.42 6.06 -0.68
C LEU A 68 9.93 4.68 -1.14
N MET A 69 8.63 4.40 -1.08
CA MET A 69 8.05 3.17 -1.65
C MET A 69 8.16 3.13 -3.17
N MET A 70 7.93 4.24 -3.87
CA MET A 70 8.17 4.32 -5.32
C MET A 70 9.65 4.14 -5.64
N TYR A 71 10.53 4.68 -4.81
CA TYR A 71 11.98 4.54 -4.98
C TYR A 71 12.42 3.07 -4.90
N ILE A 72 11.89 2.30 -3.94
CA ILE A 72 12.09 0.83 -3.91
C ILE A 72 11.63 0.23 -5.23
N ALA A 73 10.35 0.39 -5.60
CA ALA A 73 9.80 -0.28 -6.78
C ALA A 73 10.57 0.06 -8.09
N VAL A 74 10.99 1.31 -8.26
CA VAL A 74 11.81 1.73 -9.41
C VAL A 74 13.21 1.13 -9.36
N PHE A 75 13.83 1.12 -8.17
CA PHE A 75 15.16 0.52 -7.99
C PHE A 75 15.14 -0.99 -8.27
N GLU A 76 14.11 -1.71 -7.84
CA GLU A 76 13.99 -3.16 -8.06
C GLU A 76 13.73 -3.49 -9.54
N LEU A 77 12.97 -2.64 -10.25
CA LEU A 77 12.87 -2.72 -11.71
C LEU A 77 14.22 -2.51 -12.39
N PHE A 78 15.01 -1.54 -11.92
CA PHE A 78 16.35 -1.30 -12.42
C PHE A 78 17.29 -2.47 -12.12
N PHE A 79 17.23 -3.04 -10.92
CA PHE A 79 18.10 -4.13 -10.52
C PHE A 79 17.77 -5.42 -11.28
N GLY A 80 16.49 -5.74 -11.46
CA GLY A 80 16.06 -6.86 -12.32
C GLY A 80 16.42 -6.64 -13.79
N TRP A 81 16.31 -5.40 -14.30
CA TRP A 81 16.80 -5.08 -15.65
C TRP A 81 18.31 -5.32 -15.76
N LEU A 82 19.09 -4.87 -14.78
CA LEU A 82 20.53 -5.05 -14.75
C LEU A 82 20.89 -6.54 -14.75
N GLU A 83 20.27 -7.35 -13.88
CA GLU A 83 20.43 -8.80 -13.82
C GLU A 83 20.22 -9.47 -15.19
N LEU A 84 19.13 -9.13 -15.89
CA LEU A 84 18.85 -9.68 -17.23
C LEU A 84 19.84 -9.23 -18.30
N MET A 85 20.34 -7.99 -18.22
CA MET A 85 21.28 -7.44 -19.20
C MET A 85 22.70 -7.94 -19.00
N THR A 86 23.11 -8.17 -17.75
CA THR A 86 24.47 -8.56 -17.40
C THR A 86 24.65 -10.06 -17.26
N VAL A 87 23.61 -10.82 -16.90
CA VAL A 87 23.68 -12.28 -16.63
C VAL A 87 24.92 -12.62 -15.80
N PRO A 88 25.05 -12.05 -14.59
CA PRO A 88 26.28 -12.14 -13.81
C PRO A 88 26.50 -13.56 -13.32
N GLN A 89 27.74 -14.03 -13.43
CA GLN A 89 28.16 -15.36 -12.99
C GLN A 89 28.98 -15.24 -11.70
N LEU A 90 28.63 -16.03 -10.70
CA LEU A 90 29.25 -16.04 -9.38
C LEU A 90 30.04 -17.35 -9.19
N PHE A 91 31.35 -17.24 -9.25
CA PHE A 91 32.26 -18.38 -9.08
C PHE A 91 32.93 -18.35 -7.72
N THR A 92 33.01 -19.51 -7.06
CA THR A 92 33.78 -19.62 -5.82
C THR A 92 34.50 -20.95 -5.70
N GLN A 93 35.76 -20.89 -5.27
CA GLN A 93 36.61 -22.06 -5.10
C GLN A 93 37.73 -21.75 -4.10
N GLY A 94 37.87 -22.57 -3.06
CA GLY A 94 38.86 -22.38 -2.00
C GLY A 94 38.69 -21.03 -1.29
N SER A 95 39.59 -20.10 -1.58
CA SER A 95 39.60 -18.73 -1.04
C SER A 95 39.35 -17.66 -2.11
N ALA A 96 38.90 -18.07 -3.30
CA ALA A 96 38.51 -17.19 -4.40
C ALA A 96 36.98 -17.06 -4.50
N PHE A 97 36.50 -15.83 -4.66
CA PHE A 97 35.13 -15.50 -5.05
C PHE A 97 35.17 -14.43 -6.13
N ILE A 98 34.57 -14.72 -7.26
CA ILE A 98 34.61 -13.90 -8.46
C ILE A 98 33.19 -13.69 -8.93
N VAL A 99 32.86 -12.43 -9.19
CA VAL A 99 31.67 -12.04 -9.91
C VAL A 99 32.10 -11.53 -11.27
N THR A 100 31.62 -12.16 -12.33
CA THR A 100 32.02 -11.82 -13.70
C THR A 100 30.83 -11.74 -14.63
N ILE A 101 31.01 -11.01 -15.73
CA ILE A 101 30.06 -10.94 -16.83
C ILE A 101 30.74 -11.47 -18.09
N ASP A 102 30.18 -12.55 -18.64
CA ASP A 102 30.58 -13.08 -19.93
C ASP A 102 29.98 -12.22 -21.06
N PRO A 103 30.81 -11.63 -21.95
CA PRO A 103 30.32 -10.86 -23.11
C PRO A 103 29.41 -11.67 -24.04
N ASP A 104 29.55 -13.00 -24.11
CA ASP A 104 28.70 -13.81 -25.00
C ASP A 104 27.27 -13.97 -24.47
N ASN A 105 27.11 -13.88 -23.14
CA ASN A 105 25.81 -14.02 -22.47
C ASN A 105 25.16 -12.67 -22.17
N ALA A 106 25.97 -11.62 -22.04
CA ALA A 106 25.49 -10.27 -21.79
C ALA A 106 24.86 -9.65 -23.04
N VAL A 107 23.83 -8.84 -22.83
CA VAL A 107 23.22 -8.03 -23.90
C VAL A 107 23.96 -6.70 -24.11
N LEU A 108 24.75 -6.30 -23.11
CA LEU A 108 25.51 -5.05 -23.10
C LEU A 108 26.81 -5.15 -23.90
N PRO A 109 27.29 -4.03 -24.49
CA PRO A 109 28.56 -4.02 -25.20
C PRO A 109 29.74 -4.24 -24.24
N ASP A 110 30.83 -4.84 -24.75
CA ASP A 110 32.06 -5.16 -24.01
C ASP A 110 32.60 -3.98 -23.20
N SER A 111 32.56 -2.76 -23.75
CA SER A 111 33.03 -1.55 -23.07
C SER A 111 32.24 -1.19 -21.81
N ALA A 112 31.00 -1.65 -21.70
CA ALA A 112 30.13 -1.37 -20.57
C ALA A 112 30.21 -2.45 -19.46
N LEU A 113 30.81 -3.61 -19.73
CA LEU A 113 30.75 -4.76 -18.80
C LEU A 113 31.41 -4.46 -17.46
N GLN A 114 32.59 -3.84 -17.45
CA GLN A 114 33.29 -3.51 -16.21
C GLN A 114 32.52 -2.50 -15.34
N ILE A 115 31.89 -1.50 -15.96
CA ILE A 115 31.07 -0.53 -15.23
C ILE A 115 29.78 -1.21 -14.73
N SER A 116 29.19 -2.09 -15.54
CA SER A 116 27.95 -2.77 -15.22
C SER A 116 28.10 -3.72 -14.03
N ILE A 117 29.20 -4.48 -13.94
CA ILE A 117 29.46 -5.36 -12.78
C ILE A 117 29.67 -4.56 -11.48
N LEU A 118 30.25 -3.37 -11.57
CA LEU A 118 30.45 -2.49 -10.40
C LEU A 118 29.12 -1.87 -9.92
N ILE A 119 28.26 -1.50 -10.87
CA ILE A 119 26.90 -1.05 -10.59
C ILE A 119 26.08 -2.20 -10.01
N TYR A 120 26.26 -3.42 -10.51
CA TYR A 120 25.61 -4.63 -10.00
C TYR A 120 25.97 -4.88 -8.53
N CYS A 121 27.27 -4.90 -8.21
CA CYS A 121 27.76 -5.02 -6.83
C CYS A 121 27.26 -3.87 -5.94
N GLY A 122 27.22 -2.64 -6.44
CA GLY A 122 26.68 -1.49 -5.70
C GLY A 122 25.16 -1.56 -5.49
N SER A 123 24.43 -2.20 -6.41
CA SER A 123 22.98 -2.39 -6.32
C SER A 123 22.63 -3.32 -5.17
N PHE A 124 23.45 -4.34 -4.90
CA PHE A 124 23.32 -5.17 -3.70
C PHE A 124 23.35 -4.33 -2.42
N ALA A 125 24.32 -3.42 -2.28
CA ALA A 125 24.42 -2.53 -1.13
C ALA A 125 23.26 -1.52 -1.06
N THR A 126 22.79 -1.04 -2.22
CA THR A 126 21.65 -0.12 -2.31
C THR A 126 20.37 -0.77 -1.79
N SER A 127 20.07 -1.99 -2.24
CA SER A 127 18.88 -2.76 -1.84
C SER A 127 18.74 -2.84 -0.31
N LEU A 128 19.82 -3.22 0.38
CA LEU A 128 19.85 -3.30 1.85
C LEU A 128 19.71 -1.91 2.50
N ALA A 129 20.45 -0.91 2.01
CA ALA A 129 20.45 0.43 2.59
C ALA A 129 19.09 1.14 2.48
N ILE A 130 18.33 0.89 1.40
CA ILE A 130 17.01 1.50 1.19
C ILE A 130 16.06 1.14 2.34
N PHE A 131 16.07 -0.11 2.81
CA PHE A 131 15.22 -0.53 3.92
C PHE A 131 15.61 0.12 5.24
N GLY A 132 16.91 0.31 5.48
CA GLY A 132 17.40 1.09 6.62
C GLY A 132 16.86 2.53 6.62
N VAL A 133 16.91 3.18 5.46
CA VAL A 133 16.36 4.52 5.25
C VAL A 133 14.85 4.55 5.47
N GLN A 134 14.10 3.55 5.00
CA GLN A 134 12.66 3.46 5.22
C GLN A 134 12.29 3.40 6.71
N PHE A 135 12.99 2.57 7.49
CA PHE A 135 12.77 2.51 8.94
C PHE A 135 13.17 3.81 9.63
N ALA A 136 14.28 4.42 9.22
CA ALA A 136 14.72 5.71 9.77
C ALA A 136 13.70 6.82 9.49
N TYR A 137 13.23 6.92 8.26
CA TYR A 137 12.21 7.88 7.85
C TYR A 137 10.91 7.67 8.65
N ARG A 138 10.44 6.42 8.71
CA ARG A 138 9.24 6.06 9.48
C ARG A 138 9.36 6.48 10.95
N TYR A 139 10.51 6.23 11.57
CA TYR A 139 10.76 6.64 12.95
C TYR A 139 10.64 8.17 13.13
N GLN A 140 11.11 8.97 12.17
CA GLN A 140 10.97 10.43 12.21
C GLN A 140 9.50 10.87 12.05
N VAL A 141 8.73 10.21 11.19
CA VAL A 141 7.29 10.48 11.00
C VAL A 141 6.53 10.22 12.29
N LEU A 142 6.79 9.09 12.95
CA LEU A 142 6.10 8.72 14.18
C LEU A 142 6.46 9.62 15.37
N GLN A 143 7.62 10.28 15.33
CA GLN A 143 7.97 11.32 16.30
C GLN A 143 7.33 12.69 15.99
N GLY A 144 6.70 12.87 14.83
CA GLY A 144 6.15 14.16 14.41
C GLY A 144 7.22 15.17 13.99
N ASN A 145 8.42 14.70 13.60
CA ASN A 145 9.53 15.58 13.21
C ASN A 145 9.34 16.11 11.78
N THR A 146 8.58 17.19 11.64
CA THR A 146 8.19 17.77 10.34
C THR A 146 9.37 18.28 9.52
N THR A 147 10.45 18.75 10.16
CA THR A 147 11.66 19.23 9.46
C THR A 147 12.22 18.19 8.49
N TRP A 148 12.26 16.92 8.91
CA TRP A 148 12.85 15.82 8.14
C TRP A 148 11.83 15.01 7.32
N THR A 149 10.53 15.28 7.52
CA THR A 149 9.44 14.46 6.96
C THR A 149 8.48 15.24 6.08
N ALA A 150 8.55 16.57 6.09
CA ALA A 150 7.78 17.44 5.21
C ALA A 150 8.12 17.21 3.74
N TYR A 151 7.14 17.47 2.88
CA TYR A 151 7.29 17.49 1.44
C TYR A 151 8.21 18.64 1.02
N SER A 152 9.49 18.33 0.85
CA SER A 152 10.50 19.27 0.37
C SER A 152 11.52 18.56 -0.50
N LEU A 153 12.05 19.24 -1.52
CA LEU A 153 13.12 18.70 -2.36
C LEU A 153 14.35 18.30 -1.52
N ALA A 154 14.66 19.08 -0.47
CA ALA A 154 15.77 18.77 0.44
C ALA A 154 15.59 17.41 1.13
N ASN A 155 14.39 17.11 1.64
CA ASN A 155 14.12 15.83 2.29
C ASN A 155 14.13 14.67 1.28
N PHE A 156 13.60 14.88 0.07
CA PHE A 156 13.68 13.87 -1.00
C PHE A 156 15.12 13.53 -1.37
N THR A 157 15.96 14.54 -1.60
CA THR A 157 17.38 14.36 -1.92
C THR A 157 18.15 13.75 -0.77
N PHE A 158 17.86 14.14 0.47
CA PHE A 158 18.50 13.56 1.66
C PHE A 158 18.20 12.07 1.80
N TRP A 159 16.91 11.69 1.84
CA TRP A 159 16.53 10.30 2.05
C TRP A 159 16.84 9.42 0.84
N GLY A 160 16.63 9.91 -0.39
CA GLY A 160 16.98 9.18 -1.62
C GLY A 160 18.49 9.09 -1.87
N GLY A 161 19.27 10.06 -1.37
CA GLY A 161 20.72 10.12 -1.58
C GLY A 161 21.51 9.19 -0.66
N ILE A 162 21.01 8.87 0.53
CA ILE A 162 21.72 8.00 1.49
C ILE A 162 22.03 6.61 0.90
N PRO A 163 21.06 5.87 0.32
CA PRO A 163 21.33 4.55 -0.23
C PRO A 163 22.33 4.60 -1.39
N LEU A 164 22.25 5.64 -2.24
CA LEU A 164 23.19 5.85 -3.34
C LEU A 164 24.60 6.17 -2.85
N LEU A 165 24.74 6.91 -1.74
CA LEU A 165 26.04 7.15 -1.12
C LEU A 165 26.65 5.85 -0.57
N VAL A 166 25.85 5.02 0.09
CA VAL A 166 26.29 3.70 0.57
C VAL A 166 26.75 2.83 -0.60
N ALA A 167 25.97 2.81 -1.68
CA ALA A 167 26.31 2.12 -2.92
C ALA A 167 27.63 2.63 -3.52
N MET A 168 27.80 3.94 -3.58
CA MET A 168 29.02 4.57 -4.10
C MET A 168 30.24 4.15 -3.28
N LEU A 169 30.16 4.15 -1.95
CA LEU A 169 31.25 3.71 -1.06
C LEU A 169 31.58 2.22 -1.26
N TRP A 170 30.55 1.39 -1.44
CA TRP A 170 30.71 -0.03 -1.75
C TRP A 170 31.41 -0.22 -3.11
N THR A 171 30.87 0.37 -4.17
CA THR A 171 31.41 0.28 -5.52
C THR A 171 32.84 0.81 -5.60
N LEU A 172 33.15 1.91 -4.91
CA LEU A 172 34.51 2.45 -4.85
C LEU A 172 35.46 1.47 -4.14
N SER A 173 35.00 0.81 -3.08
CA SER A 173 35.77 -0.24 -2.40
C SER A 173 36.05 -1.42 -3.33
N CYS A 174 35.04 -1.87 -4.09
CA CYS A 174 35.22 -2.89 -5.12
C CYS A 174 36.21 -2.45 -6.20
N TRP A 175 36.08 -1.22 -6.72
CA TRP A 175 36.96 -0.69 -7.76
C TRP A 175 38.42 -0.62 -7.33
N ILE A 176 38.70 -0.08 -6.15
CA ILE A 176 40.06 0.14 -5.67
C ILE A 176 40.74 -1.17 -5.27
N PHE A 177 40.03 -2.07 -4.57
CA PHE A 177 40.65 -3.21 -3.90
C PHE A 177 40.33 -4.57 -4.54
N LEU A 178 39.20 -4.70 -5.22
CA LEU A 178 38.67 -5.97 -5.76
C LEU A 178 38.61 -5.97 -7.30
N GLY A 179 39.20 -4.96 -7.94
CA GLY A 179 39.39 -4.93 -9.38
C GLY A 179 40.43 -5.95 -9.86
N ARG A 180 40.52 -6.10 -11.18
CA ARG A 180 41.50 -6.99 -11.82
C ARG A 180 42.93 -6.60 -11.43
N ASN A 181 43.69 -7.56 -10.93
CA ASN A 181 45.08 -7.43 -10.51
C ASN A 181 45.88 -8.69 -10.90
N GLU A 182 47.20 -8.70 -10.68
CA GLU A 182 48.06 -9.84 -11.06
C GLU A 182 47.61 -11.17 -10.42
N TYR A 183 47.03 -11.16 -9.21
CA TYR A 183 46.51 -12.37 -8.55
C TYR A 183 45.22 -12.87 -9.18
N VAL A 184 44.42 -11.98 -9.76
CA VAL A 184 43.20 -12.33 -10.50
C VAL A 184 43.56 -13.00 -11.82
N ASP A 185 44.58 -12.50 -12.52
CA ASP A 185 45.07 -13.14 -13.75
C ASP A 185 45.59 -14.56 -13.45
N MET A 186 46.12 -14.81 -12.25
CA MET A 186 46.47 -16.18 -11.80
C MET A 186 45.24 -17.06 -11.61
N VAL A 187 44.12 -16.53 -11.10
CA VAL A 187 42.87 -17.30 -10.93
C VAL A 187 42.23 -17.60 -12.27
N MET A 188 42.24 -16.66 -13.21
CA MET A 188 41.71 -16.85 -14.57
C MET A 188 42.44 -17.95 -15.35
N ARG A 189 43.68 -18.28 -14.94
CA ARG A 189 44.51 -19.34 -15.51
C ARG A 189 44.37 -20.69 -14.80
N GLN A 190 43.57 -20.80 -13.73
CA GLN A 190 43.35 -22.07 -13.05
C GLN A 190 42.24 -22.89 -13.72
N ASP A 191 42.38 -24.22 -13.69
CA ASP A 191 41.52 -25.17 -14.43
C ASP A 191 40.02 -25.08 -14.12
N TYR A 192 39.63 -24.45 -13.01
CA TYR A 192 38.22 -24.25 -12.66
C TYR A 192 37.61 -22.94 -13.17
N PHE A 193 38.42 -22.01 -13.69
CA PHE A 193 37.88 -20.81 -14.34
C PHE A 193 37.55 -21.16 -15.79
N PRO A 194 36.40 -20.74 -16.33
CA PRO A 194 35.99 -21.13 -17.68
C PRO A 194 37.01 -20.66 -18.72
N SER A 195 37.62 -21.59 -19.47
CA SER A 195 38.67 -21.31 -20.45
C SER A 195 38.18 -20.42 -21.61
N ASN A 196 36.88 -20.38 -21.86
CA ASN A 196 36.24 -19.48 -22.82
C ASN A 196 36.30 -17.99 -22.42
N LEU A 197 36.60 -17.68 -21.15
CA LEU A 197 36.65 -16.30 -20.63
C LEU A 197 38.08 -15.73 -20.58
N GLU A 198 39.12 -16.57 -20.67
CA GLU A 198 40.51 -16.18 -20.41
C GLU A 198 41.01 -15.05 -21.35
N ASN A 199 40.61 -15.08 -22.62
CA ASN A 199 41.07 -14.14 -23.65
C ASN A 199 40.06 -13.02 -23.97
N LYS A 200 39.02 -12.85 -23.16
CA LYS A 200 37.95 -11.88 -23.42
C LYS A 200 38.00 -10.67 -22.50
N THR A 201 37.47 -9.55 -22.98
CA THR A 201 37.21 -8.37 -22.15
C THR A 201 35.95 -8.61 -21.32
N ILE A 202 36.12 -9.18 -20.15
CA ILE A 202 35.03 -9.51 -19.22
C ILE A 202 34.85 -8.40 -18.18
N GLY A 203 33.61 -8.24 -17.68
CA GLY A 203 33.38 -7.50 -16.45
C GLY A 203 33.88 -8.33 -15.27
N PHE A 204 34.63 -7.71 -14.34
CA PHE A 204 35.26 -8.44 -13.25
C PHE A 204 35.26 -7.69 -11.91
N VAL A 205 34.83 -8.38 -10.86
CA VAL A 205 35.10 -8.06 -9.44
C VAL A 205 35.48 -9.35 -8.72
N GLY A 206 36.57 -9.37 -7.98
CA GLY A 206 37.06 -10.61 -7.37
C GLY A 206 37.84 -10.45 -6.09
N ILE A 207 37.70 -11.47 -5.26
CA ILE A 207 38.36 -11.64 -3.97
C ILE A 207 39.18 -12.92 -4.08
N TYR A 208 40.46 -12.86 -3.69
CA TYR A 208 41.28 -14.05 -3.61
C TYR A 208 42.28 -13.93 -2.46
N PHE A 209 41.98 -14.54 -1.31
CA PHE A 209 42.78 -14.31 -0.10
C PHE A 209 44.16 -14.96 -0.13
N TYR A 210 44.24 -16.18 -0.67
CA TYR A 210 45.44 -17.02 -0.58
C TYR A 210 45.95 -17.50 -1.96
N PRO A 211 46.40 -16.59 -2.83
CA PRO A 211 47.02 -16.95 -4.10
C PRO A 211 48.24 -17.86 -3.94
N LYS A 212 48.28 -18.90 -4.79
CA LYS A 212 49.46 -19.76 -4.97
C LYS A 212 50.29 -19.23 -6.14
N LEU A 213 51.54 -18.88 -5.87
CA LEU A 213 52.52 -18.47 -6.86
C LEU A 213 53.01 -19.68 -7.68
N GLU A 214 53.66 -19.44 -8.83
CA GLU A 214 54.25 -20.49 -9.68
C GLU A 214 55.28 -21.37 -8.95
N ASN A 215 55.93 -20.84 -7.91
CA ASN A 215 56.86 -21.58 -7.05
C ASN A 215 56.17 -22.40 -5.94
N GLY A 216 54.84 -22.47 -5.94
CA GLY A 216 54.03 -23.21 -4.96
C GLY A 216 53.84 -22.52 -3.61
N MET A 217 54.42 -21.32 -3.39
CA MET A 217 54.20 -20.58 -2.14
C MET A 217 52.85 -19.86 -2.14
N THR A 218 52.12 -19.99 -1.04
CA THR A 218 50.89 -19.24 -0.80
C THR A 218 51.22 -17.88 -0.20
N VAL A 219 50.72 -16.80 -0.82
CA VAL A 219 50.85 -15.42 -0.31
C VAL A 219 49.51 -14.84 0.09
N ILE A 220 49.53 -13.79 0.91
CA ILE A 220 48.33 -13.12 1.39
C ILE A 220 48.04 -11.92 0.49
N ASN A 221 46.85 -11.90 -0.11
CA ASN A 221 46.38 -10.75 -0.87
C ASN A 221 45.71 -9.72 0.04
N TRP A 222 46.50 -8.75 0.52
CA TRP A 222 46.01 -7.70 1.41
C TRP A 222 44.93 -6.82 0.79
N ASN A 223 44.91 -6.63 -0.53
CA ASN A 223 43.86 -5.86 -1.20
C ASN A 223 42.51 -6.56 -1.04
N SER A 224 42.45 -7.87 -1.25
CA SER A 224 41.24 -8.66 -0.99
C SER A 224 40.80 -8.58 0.47
N PHE A 225 41.72 -8.64 1.44
CA PHE A 225 41.39 -8.46 2.86
C PHE A 225 40.81 -7.08 3.17
N ILE A 226 41.42 -6.01 2.68
CA ILE A 226 40.96 -4.63 2.92
C ILE A 226 39.61 -4.40 2.24
N GLY A 227 39.47 -4.77 0.97
CA GLY A 227 38.23 -4.62 0.21
C GLY A 227 37.07 -5.38 0.87
N MET A 228 37.32 -6.62 1.30
CA MET A 228 36.33 -7.42 2.03
C MET A 228 35.97 -6.85 3.39
N ALA A 229 36.95 -6.38 4.16
CA ALA A 229 36.70 -5.75 5.44
C ALA A 229 35.85 -4.48 5.28
N LEU A 230 36.13 -3.64 4.27
CA LEU A 230 35.36 -2.44 3.97
C LEU A 230 33.91 -2.79 3.58
N CYS A 231 33.72 -3.72 2.63
CA CYS A 231 32.38 -4.17 2.23
C CYS A 231 31.61 -4.73 3.43
N THR A 232 32.26 -5.56 4.26
CA THR A 232 31.69 -6.14 5.48
C THR A 232 31.30 -5.05 6.49
N CYS A 233 32.15 -4.06 6.73
CA CYS A 233 31.85 -2.93 7.62
C CYS A 233 30.66 -2.09 7.12
N ILE A 234 30.58 -1.82 5.82
CA ILE A 234 29.45 -1.11 5.22
C ILE A 234 28.16 -1.90 5.44
N LEU A 235 28.20 -3.20 5.17
CA LEU A 235 27.08 -4.11 5.34
C LEU A 235 26.60 -4.12 6.80
N PHE A 236 27.47 -4.52 7.73
CA PHE A 236 27.11 -4.63 9.16
C PHE A 236 26.68 -3.29 9.74
N GLY A 237 27.31 -2.19 9.32
CA GLY A 237 26.94 -0.84 9.73
C GLY A 237 25.51 -0.48 9.29
N SER A 238 25.18 -0.74 8.02
CA SER A 238 23.85 -0.48 7.47
C SER A 238 22.75 -1.33 8.14
N GLU A 239 23.02 -2.61 8.38
CA GLU A 239 22.11 -3.53 9.05
C GLU A 239 21.89 -3.16 10.52
N THR A 240 22.96 -2.78 11.23
CA THR A 240 22.84 -2.33 12.62
C THR A 240 21.96 -1.08 12.73
N LEU A 241 22.11 -0.13 11.81
CA LEU A 241 21.26 1.06 11.74
C LEU A 241 19.81 0.70 11.38
N MET A 242 19.60 -0.21 10.43
CA MET A 242 18.27 -0.71 10.07
C MET A 242 17.56 -1.32 11.28
N VAL A 243 18.19 -2.28 11.97
CA VAL A 243 17.65 -2.94 13.15
C VAL A 243 17.36 -1.92 14.26
N TYR A 244 18.28 -0.98 14.50
CA TYR A 244 18.07 0.10 15.46
C TYR A 244 16.80 0.89 15.16
N TYR A 245 16.63 1.39 13.92
CA TYR A 245 15.45 2.17 13.56
C TYR A 245 14.17 1.34 13.46
N ALA A 246 14.27 0.05 13.10
CA ALA A 246 13.14 -0.87 13.12
C ALA A 246 12.61 -1.06 14.54
N VAL A 247 13.49 -1.31 15.51
CA VAL A 247 13.13 -1.43 16.94
C VAL A 247 12.57 -0.11 17.46
N ARG A 248 13.21 1.03 17.17
CA ARG A 248 12.70 2.35 17.59
C ARG A 248 11.32 2.66 16.99
N SER A 249 11.11 2.34 15.71
CA SER A 249 9.82 2.47 15.01
C SER A 249 8.74 1.60 15.65
N TYR A 250 9.08 0.37 16.05
CA TYR A 250 8.18 -0.52 16.77
C TYR A 250 7.77 0.05 18.14
N LEU A 251 8.76 0.50 18.92
CA LEU A 251 8.53 1.04 20.27
C LEU A 251 7.62 2.27 20.24
N ILE A 252 7.87 3.22 19.34
CA ILE A 252 7.03 4.41 19.23
C ILE A 252 5.63 4.09 18.69
N THR A 253 5.52 3.15 17.74
CA THR A 253 4.21 2.67 17.28
C THR A 253 3.41 2.10 18.46
N LYS A 254 4.05 1.30 19.33
CA LYS A 254 3.42 0.76 20.54
C LYS A 254 2.95 1.84 21.50
N THR A 255 3.74 2.90 21.71
CA THR A 255 3.35 4.04 22.55
C THR A 255 2.16 4.81 21.97
N LEU A 256 2.14 5.05 20.66
CA LEU A 256 1.02 5.69 19.95
C LEU A 256 -0.27 4.85 19.95
N MET A 257 -0.18 3.55 20.24
CA MET A 257 -1.37 2.70 20.43
C MET A 257 -2.04 2.95 21.78
N ALA A 258 -1.29 3.41 22.78
CA ALA A 258 -1.80 3.74 24.11
C ALA A 258 -2.40 5.16 24.19
N SER A 259 -2.26 5.98 23.14
CA SER A 259 -2.85 7.31 23.03
C SER A 259 -4.19 7.31 22.29
N THR A 260 -4.91 8.44 22.33
CA THR A 260 -6.23 8.68 21.71
C THR A 260 -6.21 8.82 20.17
N CYS A 261 -5.23 8.23 19.48
CA CYS A 261 -5.16 8.28 18.01
C CYS A 261 -6.29 7.48 17.34
N SER A 262 -6.69 7.90 16.13
CA SER A 262 -7.81 7.26 15.41
C SER A 262 -7.55 5.77 15.12
N PRO A 263 -8.56 4.90 15.20
CA PRO A 263 -8.41 3.46 14.91
C PRO A 263 -7.86 3.17 13.51
N ASN A 264 -8.24 3.97 12.50
CA ASN A 264 -7.82 3.79 11.11
C ASN A 264 -6.34 4.13 10.90
N PHE A 265 -5.85 5.22 11.50
CA PHE A 265 -4.44 5.60 11.45
C PHE A 265 -3.57 4.51 12.09
N ARG A 266 -3.96 4.01 13.27
CA ARG A 266 -3.27 2.91 13.97
C ARG A 266 -3.16 1.64 13.11
N LYS A 267 -4.26 1.25 12.46
CA LYS A 267 -4.28 0.07 11.59
C LYS A 267 -3.37 0.23 10.36
N LEU A 268 -3.36 1.41 9.74
CA LEU A 268 -2.48 1.71 8.60
C LEU A 268 -1.00 1.64 9.01
N GLN A 269 -0.63 2.27 10.13
CA GLN A 269 0.76 2.27 10.60
C GLN A 269 1.29 0.86 10.87
N TRP A 270 0.47 -0.04 11.44
CA TRP A 270 0.86 -1.45 11.61
C TRP A 270 0.97 -2.20 10.28
N GLN A 271 0.07 -1.97 9.33
CA GLN A 271 0.18 -2.59 8.00
C GLN A 271 1.49 -2.21 7.32
N LEU A 272 1.82 -0.92 7.33
CA LEU A 272 3.10 -0.42 6.80
C LEU A 272 4.30 -0.99 7.56
N PHE A 273 4.15 -1.31 8.85
CA PHE A 273 5.24 -1.87 9.67
C PHE A 273 5.54 -3.29 9.27
N TYR A 274 4.49 -4.12 9.29
CA TYR A 274 4.62 -5.52 8.94
C TYR A 274 5.05 -5.67 7.48
N ALA A 275 4.50 -4.88 6.56
CA ALA A 275 4.97 -4.86 5.18
C ALA A 275 6.48 -4.63 5.11
N LEU A 276 6.97 -3.56 5.75
CA LEU A 276 8.39 -3.23 5.75
C LEU A 276 9.26 -4.31 6.41
N VAL A 277 8.83 -4.87 7.55
CA VAL A 277 9.55 -5.98 8.22
C VAL A 277 9.66 -7.20 7.30
N PHE A 278 8.55 -7.64 6.69
CA PHE A 278 8.59 -8.77 5.77
C PHE A 278 9.46 -8.47 4.55
N GLN A 279 9.42 -7.25 4.02
CA GLN A 279 10.31 -6.85 2.93
C GLN A 279 11.78 -6.89 3.33
N THR A 280 12.13 -6.57 4.57
CA THR A 280 13.53 -6.64 5.04
C THR A 280 14.02 -8.07 5.32
N VAL A 281 13.12 -8.96 5.73
CA VAL A 281 13.49 -10.36 5.98
C VAL A 281 13.88 -11.06 4.67
N ILE A 282 13.26 -10.72 3.54
CA ILE A 282 13.53 -11.32 2.23
C ILE A 282 15.01 -11.18 1.80
N PRO A 283 15.60 -9.97 1.68
CA PRO A 283 17.01 -9.84 1.34
C PRO A 283 17.92 -10.40 2.44
N ILE A 284 17.56 -10.33 3.72
CA ILE A 284 18.36 -10.99 4.77
C ILE A 284 18.46 -12.51 4.50
N LEU A 285 17.35 -13.16 4.15
CA LEU A 285 17.33 -14.59 3.88
C LEU A 285 18.00 -14.98 2.56
N PHE A 286 17.72 -14.25 1.48
CA PHE A 286 18.09 -14.65 0.13
C PHE A 286 19.34 -13.95 -0.42
N MET A 287 19.70 -12.78 0.08
CA MET A 287 20.91 -12.06 -0.33
C MET A 287 22.01 -12.20 0.71
N GLN A 288 21.70 -11.91 1.98
CA GLN A 288 22.70 -11.71 3.02
C GLN A 288 23.29 -13.01 3.60
N ILE A 289 22.43 -13.94 3.99
CA ILE A 289 22.87 -15.21 4.60
C ILE A 289 23.78 -15.99 3.64
N PRO A 290 23.41 -16.22 2.36
CA PRO A 290 24.28 -16.91 1.41
C PRO A 290 25.62 -16.21 1.22
N LEU A 291 25.63 -14.87 1.15
CA LEU A 291 26.86 -14.09 0.95
C LEU A 291 27.79 -14.19 2.17
N SER A 292 27.20 -14.18 3.36
CA SER A 292 27.95 -14.31 4.63
C SER A 292 28.55 -15.71 4.78
N ILE A 293 27.85 -16.75 4.30
CA ILE A 293 28.40 -18.11 4.23
C ILE A 293 29.59 -18.14 3.27
N ILE A 294 29.46 -17.56 2.07
CA ILE A 294 30.58 -17.43 1.13
C ILE A 294 31.78 -16.74 1.80
N TYR A 295 31.57 -15.59 2.44
CA TYR A 295 32.66 -14.84 3.07
C TYR A 295 33.38 -15.65 4.15
N LEU A 296 32.64 -16.42 4.94
CA LEU A 296 33.19 -17.32 5.95
C LEU A 296 33.99 -18.47 5.31
N THR A 297 33.43 -19.14 4.29
CA THR A 297 34.08 -20.28 3.64
C THR A 297 35.32 -19.86 2.85
N LEU A 298 35.32 -18.67 2.26
CA LEU A 298 36.49 -18.07 1.61
C LEU A 298 37.63 -17.84 2.58
N PHE A 299 37.33 -17.25 3.74
CA PHE A 299 38.32 -17.00 4.78
C PHE A 299 38.92 -18.30 5.32
N LEU A 300 38.11 -19.35 5.44
CA LEU A 300 38.55 -20.69 5.83
C LEU A 300 39.21 -21.49 4.69
N ASN A 301 39.22 -20.96 3.46
CA ASN A 301 39.75 -21.62 2.26
C ASN A 301 39.09 -22.98 1.95
N ILE A 302 37.77 -23.07 2.18
CA ILE A 302 36.97 -24.28 1.95
C ILE A 302 35.75 -24.02 1.02
N SER A 303 35.72 -22.88 0.34
CA SER A 303 34.60 -22.56 -0.55
C SER A 303 34.55 -23.50 -1.76
N THR A 304 33.35 -23.78 -2.25
CA THR A 304 33.08 -24.71 -3.36
C THR A 304 32.11 -24.08 -4.34
N PRO A 305 32.07 -24.48 -5.63
CA PRO A 305 31.28 -23.81 -6.66
C PRO A 305 29.78 -23.77 -6.32
N PHE A 306 29.31 -24.74 -5.54
CA PHE A 306 27.96 -24.80 -4.98
C PHE A 306 27.52 -23.48 -4.33
N PHE A 307 28.39 -22.81 -3.55
CA PHE A 307 27.98 -21.58 -2.86
C PHE A 307 27.79 -20.41 -3.84
N GLY A 308 28.54 -20.38 -4.94
CA GLY A 308 28.39 -19.38 -6.00
C GLY A 308 27.04 -19.52 -6.71
N ASN A 309 26.72 -20.75 -7.13
CA ASN A 309 25.43 -21.08 -7.74
C ASN A 309 24.27 -20.83 -6.77
N LEU A 310 24.42 -21.21 -5.50
CA LEU A 310 23.44 -20.93 -4.46
C LEU A 310 23.16 -19.43 -4.36
N GLN A 311 24.20 -18.59 -4.35
CA GLN A 311 24.06 -17.14 -4.26
C GLN A 311 23.36 -16.55 -5.48
N ALA A 312 23.70 -16.97 -6.69
CA ALA A 312 23.04 -16.54 -7.93
C ALA A 312 21.53 -16.87 -7.91
N THR A 313 21.20 -18.10 -7.53
CA THR A 313 19.80 -18.54 -7.45
C THR A 313 19.03 -17.80 -6.36
N THR A 314 19.63 -17.57 -5.19
CA THR A 314 18.94 -16.84 -4.12
C THR A 314 18.78 -15.35 -4.43
N ILE A 315 19.71 -14.71 -5.16
CA ILE A 315 19.53 -13.35 -5.71
C ILE A 315 18.24 -13.29 -6.56
N SER A 316 18.04 -14.26 -7.44
CA SER A 316 16.85 -14.34 -8.28
C SER A 316 15.56 -14.53 -7.47
N PHE A 317 15.58 -15.33 -6.41
CA PHE A 317 14.42 -15.46 -5.51
C PHE A 317 14.14 -14.19 -4.72
N TYR A 318 15.16 -13.45 -4.31
CA TYR A 318 14.99 -12.12 -3.72
C TYR A 318 14.20 -11.21 -4.68
N LEU A 319 14.68 -11.06 -5.92
CA LEU A 319 14.05 -10.20 -6.93
C LEU A 319 12.60 -10.60 -7.22
N ALA A 320 12.30 -11.90 -7.15
CA ALA A 320 10.95 -12.42 -7.38
C ALA A 320 9.96 -12.12 -6.25
N THR A 321 10.43 -11.95 -5.02
CA THR A 321 9.58 -12.01 -3.81
C THR A 321 9.44 -10.67 -3.08
N ASP A 322 10.37 -9.74 -3.25
CA ASP A 322 10.48 -8.46 -2.55
C ASP A 322 9.21 -7.58 -2.58
N ALA A 323 8.49 -7.56 -3.70
CA ALA A 323 7.31 -6.74 -3.93
C ALA A 323 6.05 -7.34 -3.30
N LEU A 324 6.02 -8.66 -3.13
CA LEU A 324 4.83 -9.40 -2.72
C LEU A 324 4.31 -8.99 -1.33
N PRO A 325 5.15 -8.82 -0.29
CA PRO A 325 4.67 -8.33 1.01
C PRO A 325 3.94 -7.00 0.91
N THR A 326 4.47 -6.04 0.14
CA THR A 326 3.83 -4.72 -0.02
C THR A 326 2.49 -4.84 -0.73
N ILE A 327 2.42 -5.66 -1.78
CA ILE A 327 1.18 -5.91 -2.51
C ILE A 327 0.10 -6.55 -1.62
N PHE A 328 0.44 -7.60 -0.88
CA PHE A 328 -0.56 -8.41 -0.16
C PHE A 328 -0.89 -7.90 1.25
N ILE A 329 0.05 -7.24 1.93
CA ILE A 329 -0.15 -6.76 3.31
C ILE A 329 -0.91 -5.42 3.33
N ILE A 330 -0.62 -4.52 2.39
CA ILE A 330 -1.22 -3.18 2.34
C ILE A 330 -2.63 -3.27 1.78
N LYS A 331 -3.64 -2.95 2.61
CA LYS A 331 -5.06 -3.21 2.30
C LYS A 331 -5.51 -2.58 0.96
N PRO A 332 -5.28 -1.29 0.67
CA PRO A 332 -5.67 -0.69 -0.63
C PRO A 332 -5.06 -1.40 -1.85
N TYR A 333 -3.86 -1.96 -1.72
CA TYR A 333 -3.16 -2.61 -2.83
C TYR A 333 -3.74 -4.00 -3.09
N ARG A 334 -3.88 -4.85 -2.05
CA ARG A 334 -4.49 -6.18 -2.22
C ARG A 334 -5.93 -6.13 -2.73
N GLU A 335 -6.73 -5.16 -2.28
CA GLU A 335 -8.12 -5.02 -2.73
C GLU A 335 -8.18 -4.65 -4.21
N THR A 336 -7.26 -3.79 -4.67
CA THR A 336 -7.13 -3.44 -6.08
C THR A 336 -6.76 -4.66 -6.92
N ILE A 337 -5.79 -5.48 -6.50
CA ILE A 337 -5.42 -6.71 -7.22
C ILE A 337 -6.58 -7.70 -7.26
N PHE A 338 -7.25 -7.96 -6.15
CA PHE A 338 -8.36 -8.92 -6.15
C PHE A 338 -9.50 -8.49 -7.07
N VAL A 339 -9.82 -7.20 -7.13
CA VAL A 339 -10.82 -6.69 -8.10
C VAL A 339 -10.37 -6.92 -9.53
N VAL A 340 -9.11 -6.62 -9.85
CA VAL A 340 -8.56 -6.81 -11.20
C VAL A 340 -8.56 -8.29 -11.59
N VAL A 341 -8.05 -9.18 -10.73
CA VAL A 341 -8.00 -10.63 -10.96
C VAL A 341 -9.40 -11.20 -11.12
N ASN A 342 -10.35 -10.86 -10.23
CA ASN A 342 -11.73 -11.32 -10.34
C ASN A 342 -12.39 -10.83 -11.64
N SER A 343 -12.10 -9.60 -12.07
CA SER A 343 -12.60 -9.06 -13.34
C SER A 343 -12.06 -9.83 -14.54
N PHE A 344 -10.81 -10.32 -14.50
CA PHE A 344 -10.23 -11.16 -15.54
C PHE A 344 -10.79 -12.59 -15.54
N VAL A 345 -10.95 -13.20 -14.36
CA VAL A 345 -11.51 -14.55 -14.22
C VAL A 345 -12.96 -14.59 -14.72
N LEU A 346 -13.79 -13.61 -14.34
CA LEU A 346 -15.18 -13.51 -14.82
C LEU A 346 -15.25 -13.25 -16.34
N LYS A 347 -14.23 -12.61 -16.92
CA LYS A 347 -14.13 -12.39 -18.37
C LYS A 347 -13.69 -13.65 -19.13
N GLN A 348 -12.98 -14.57 -18.48
CA GLN A 348 -12.67 -15.90 -19.02
C GLN A 348 -13.87 -16.86 -18.94
N GLU A 349 -14.69 -16.78 -17.88
CA GLU A 349 -15.95 -17.56 -17.78
C GLU A 349 -16.98 -17.18 -18.86
N GLN A 350 -16.93 -15.96 -19.40
CA GLN A 350 -17.76 -15.54 -20.53
C GLN A 350 -17.30 -16.04 -21.92
N TYR A 351 -16.17 -16.75 -22.01
CA TYR A 351 -15.73 -17.41 -23.25
C TYR A 351 -15.55 -18.93 -23.05
N PRO A 352 -16.63 -19.73 -22.98
CA PRO A 352 -16.55 -21.14 -23.31
C PRO A 352 -16.59 -21.32 -24.83
N ALA A 353 -15.78 -22.24 -25.33
CA ALA A 353 -15.75 -22.66 -26.72
C ALA A 353 -17.08 -23.30 -27.17
N GLY A 354 -17.61 -22.81 -28.30
CA GLY A 354 -18.43 -23.57 -29.24
C GLY A 354 -19.93 -23.71 -28.96
N GLY A 355 -20.76 -23.30 -29.93
CA GLY A 355 -22.12 -23.82 -30.09
C GLY A 355 -23.23 -22.80 -30.32
N ASP A 356 -23.30 -22.31 -31.57
CA ASP A 356 -24.46 -21.91 -32.38
C ASP A 356 -25.83 -21.46 -31.81
N ASN A 357 -26.40 -20.49 -32.54
CA ASN A 357 -27.80 -20.10 -32.68
C ASN A 357 -28.47 -19.13 -31.67
N SER A 358 -28.49 -17.85 -32.12
CA SER A 358 -29.71 -17.11 -32.52
C SER A 358 -30.12 -15.85 -31.72
N HIS A 359 -30.34 -14.78 -32.50
CA HIS A 359 -31.05 -13.52 -32.24
C HIS A 359 -30.37 -12.36 -31.48
N GLY A 360 -29.57 -11.58 -32.22
CA GLY A 360 -29.97 -10.24 -32.69
C GLY A 360 -29.96 -9.02 -31.74
N ARG A 361 -28.94 -8.14 -31.94
CA ARG A 361 -28.88 -6.66 -31.70
C ARG A 361 -29.08 -6.17 -30.25
N ALA A 362 -28.41 -5.14 -29.73
CA ALA A 362 -27.32 -4.27 -30.14
C ALA A 362 -26.93 -3.45 -28.88
N GLY A 363 -25.66 -3.10 -28.69
CA GLY A 363 -25.22 -1.70 -28.57
C GLY A 363 -25.19 -1.13 -27.14
N GLY A 364 -23.99 -0.78 -26.67
CA GLY A 364 -23.77 -0.30 -25.30
C GLY A 364 -24.13 1.15 -25.02
N ALA A 365 -24.07 1.50 -23.74
CA ALA A 365 -23.81 2.84 -23.21
C ALA A 365 -23.51 2.71 -21.71
N GLY A 366 -22.59 3.53 -21.20
CA GLY A 366 -22.14 3.52 -19.81
C GLY A 366 -23.27 3.73 -18.80
N GLY A 367 -23.22 2.99 -17.70
CA GLY A 367 -24.16 3.13 -16.59
C GLY A 367 -23.88 4.39 -15.79
N SER A 368 -24.64 5.44 -16.08
CA SER A 368 -24.90 6.58 -15.21
C SER A 368 -25.62 6.14 -13.93
N GLY A 369 -25.33 6.83 -12.82
CA GLY A 369 -26.23 7.09 -11.69
C GLY A 369 -26.95 5.89 -11.07
N GLY A 370 -26.46 5.42 -9.91
CA GLY A 370 -27.26 4.60 -9.01
C GLY A 370 -28.56 5.34 -8.65
N GLY A 371 -29.68 4.81 -9.12
CA GLY A 371 -31.01 5.37 -8.91
C GLY A 371 -31.41 5.38 -7.43
N CYS A 372 -32.15 6.42 -7.07
CA CYS A 372 -32.81 6.58 -5.79
C CYS A 372 -33.80 5.41 -5.57
N GLY A 373 -33.81 4.82 -4.37
CA GLY A 373 -34.82 3.84 -3.99
C GLY A 373 -36.23 4.39 -4.17
N GLN A 374 -37.16 3.56 -4.66
CA GLN A 374 -38.56 3.96 -4.83
C GLN A 374 -39.20 4.28 -3.46
N PRO A 375 -39.97 5.38 -3.36
CA PRO A 375 -40.80 5.67 -2.18
C PRO A 375 -41.87 4.59 -1.99
N GLY A 376 -42.19 4.26 -0.74
CA GLY A 376 -43.44 3.58 -0.40
C GLY A 376 -44.65 4.47 -0.76
N GLN A 377 -45.74 3.88 -1.26
CA GLN A 377 -46.94 4.61 -1.68
C GLN A 377 -47.64 5.30 -0.49
N PRO A 378 -47.90 6.62 -0.56
CA PRO A 378 -48.77 7.34 0.38
C PRO A 378 -50.27 7.20 0.03
N GLY A 379 -51.14 7.33 1.05
CA GLY A 379 -52.58 7.51 0.86
C GLY A 379 -52.94 8.91 0.32
N GLU A 380 -54.16 9.07 -0.21
CA GLU A 380 -54.58 10.25 -0.99
C GLU A 380 -54.69 11.57 -0.18
N ASP A 381 -54.15 12.65 -0.75
CA ASP A 381 -54.03 13.99 -0.14
C ASP A 381 -55.19 14.98 -0.46
N GLY A 382 -55.39 15.95 0.44
CA GLY A 382 -56.13 17.19 0.20
C GLY A 382 -55.37 18.19 -0.70
N LYS A 383 -56.11 19.08 -1.40
CA LYS A 383 -55.63 19.83 -2.58
C LYS A 383 -54.45 20.80 -2.32
N PRO A 384 -53.54 21.02 -3.30
CA PRO A 384 -52.29 21.76 -3.11
C PRO A 384 -52.43 23.29 -3.30
N GLY A 385 -51.63 24.04 -2.55
CA GLY A 385 -51.23 25.42 -2.90
C GLY A 385 -50.11 25.41 -3.96
N GLN A 386 -50.13 26.38 -4.88
CA GLN A 386 -49.22 26.44 -6.04
C GLN A 386 -47.78 26.78 -5.64
N GLY A 387 -46.81 26.03 -6.20
CA GLY A 387 -45.37 26.24 -6.02
C GLY A 387 -44.81 27.39 -6.87
N GLY A 388 -43.88 28.15 -6.29
CA GLY A 388 -43.06 29.14 -6.99
C GLY A 388 -42.03 28.48 -7.92
N ARG A 389 -41.79 29.11 -9.07
CA ARG A 389 -40.85 28.65 -10.11
C ARG A 389 -39.39 28.79 -9.64
N GLY A 390 -38.59 27.76 -9.87
CA GLY A 390 -37.13 27.81 -9.76
C GLY A 390 -36.52 28.71 -10.83
N GLY A 391 -35.51 29.48 -10.44
CA GLY A 391 -34.76 30.37 -11.33
C GLY A 391 -33.78 29.62 -12.22
N ASP A 392 -33.52 30.20 -13.40
CA ASP A 392 -32.68 29.66 -14.46
C ASP A 392 -31.19 29.64 -14.11
N GLY A 393 -30.48 28.64 -14.65
CA GLY A 393 -29.04 28.46 -14.48
C GLY A 393 -28.21 29.54 -15.18
N GLY A 394 -27.33 30.19 -14.42
CA GLY A 394 -26.24 31.02 -14.92
C GLY A 394 -25.05 30.18 -15.40
N LYS A 395 -24.45 30.60 -16.52
CA LYS A 395 -23.27 29.97 -17.15
C LYS A 395 -21.97 30.31 -16.42
N GLY A 396 -20.96 29.46 -16.67
CA GLY A 396 -19.71 29.35 -15.94
C GLY A 396 -18.81 30.58 -15.81
N GLY A 397 -18.03 30.51 -14.73
CA GLY A 397 -16.98 31.40 -14.22
C GLY A 397 -16.57 30.87 -12.85
N ASP A 398 -15.36 31.21 -12.38
CA ASP A 398 -14.65 30.77 -11.16
C ASP A 398 -15.47 30.10 -10.03
N GLY A 399 -14.92 29.00 -9.47
CA GLY A 399 -15.56 28.09 -8.49
C GLY A 399 -16.53 28.78 -7.53
N GLY A 400 -17.83 28.47 -7.69
CA GLY A 400 -18.92 29.13 -7.00
C GLY A 400 -19.45 28.28 -5.86
N ALA A 401 -19.73 28.93 -4.72
CA ALA A 401 -20.20 28.28 -3.49
C ALA A 401 -21.27 27.20 -3.72
N GLY A 402 -21.10 26.05 -3.05
CA GLY A 402 -22.03 24.93 -3.09
C GLY A 402 -23.48 25.36 -2.81
N GLY A 403 -24.41 24.85 -3.63
CA GLY A 403 -25.82 25.19 -3.53
C GLY A 403 -26.49 24.67 -2.25
N ASN A 404 -27.49 25.39 -1.76
CA ASN A 404 -28.33 24.95 -0.64
C ASN A 404 -29.33 23.90 -1.11
N CYS A 405 -29.55 22.86 -0.30
CA CYS A 405 -30.54 21.83 -0.60
C CYS A 405 -31.94 22.23 -0.13
N GLY A 406 -32.95 21.62 -0.78
CA GLY A 406 -34.35 21.85 -0.45
C GLY A 406 -34.74 21.32 0.93
N ASN A 407 -35.69 22.00 1.56
CA ASN A 407 -36.28 21.56 2.83
C ASN A 407 -37.26 20.41 2.60
N GLY A 408 -37.36 19.51 3.58
CA GLY A 408 -38.40 18.50 3.63
C GLY A 408 -39.79 19.11 3.75
N GLY A 409 -40.78 18.44 3.16
CA GLY A 409 -42.19 18.87 3.24
C GLY A 409 -42.77 18.65 4.64
N ASN A 410 -43.69 19.50 5.09
CA ASN A 410 -44.38 19.28 6.36
C ASN A 410 -45.44 18.17 6.22
N GLY A 411 -45.63 17.41 7.29
CA GLY A 411 -46.68 16.42 7.39
C GLY A 411 -48.08 17.04 7.43
N GLY A 412 -49.07 16.30 6.93
CA GLY A 412 -50.48 16.71 6.93
C GLY A 412 -51.17 16.50 8.27
N ASN A 413 -52.28 17.22 8.51
CA ASN A 413 -53.06 17.05 9.73
C ASN A 413 -53.96 15.81 9.68
N GLY A 414 -54.08 15.11 10.79
CA GLY A 414 -55.00 13.98 10.97
C GLY A 414 -56.46 14.41 11.01
N GLY A 415 -57.34 13.60 10.42
CA GLY A 415 -58.80 13.74 10.56
C GLY A 415 -59.32 13.21 11.90
N ASN A 416 -60.63 13.23 12.14
CA ASN A 416 -61.22 12.67 13.39
C ASN A 416 -60.79 11.20 13.60
N GLY A 417 -60.01 10.93 14.64
CA GLY A 417 -59.45 9.59 14.93
C GLY A 417 -58.13 9.24 14.22
N GLY A 418 -57.59 10.13 13.39
CA GLY A 418 -56.38 9.88 12.58
C GLY A 418 -55.12 10.54 13.14
N ASN A 419 -53.97 9.92 12.91
CA ASN A 419 -52.67 10.50 13.25
C ASN A 419 -52.25 11.56 12.22
N GLY A 420 -51.48 12.54 12.66
CA GLY A 420 -50.80 13.48 11.78
C GLY A 420 -49.72 12.78 10.96
N GLY A 421 -49.47 13.27 9.75
CA GLY A 421 -48.40 12.76 8.88
C GLY A 421 -47.02 13.16 9.36
N ASP A 422 -46.01 12.35 9.10
CA ASP A 422 -44.62 12.68 9.40
C ASP A 422 -44.08 13.75 8.44
N GLY A 423 -43.20 14.62 8.94
CA GLY A 423 -42.45 15.56 8.13
C GLY A 423 -41.38 14.86 7.30
N GLY A 424 -41.15 15.36 6.09
CA GLY A 424 -40.13 14.86 5.18
C GLY A 424 -38.71 15.21 5.64
N ASN A 425 -37.74 14.38 5.29
CA ASN A 425 -36.33 14.64 5.60
C ASN A 425 -35.75 15.72 4.66
N GLY A 426 -34.83 16.53 5.18
CA GLY A 426 -34.09 17.53 4.42
C GLY A 426 -33.04 16.91 3.49
N GLY A 427 -32.72 17.59 2.38
CA GLY A 427 -31.77 17.11 1.38
C GLY A 427 -30.30 17.24 1.81
N HIS A 428 -29.42 16.42 1.23
CA HIS A 428 -27.98 16.43 1.52
C HIS A 428 -27.23 17.46 0.68
N GLY A 429 -26.44 18.31 1.34
CA GLY A 429 -25.57 19.34 0.75
C GLY A 429 -24.60 18.76 -0.29
N GLY A 430 -24.44 19.49 -1.40
CA GLY A 430 -23.54 19.12 -2.48
C GLY A 430 -22.05 19.28 -2.13
N TYR A 431 -21.20 18.48 -2.77
CA TYR A 431 -19.75 18.60 -2.68
C TYR A 431 -19.23 19.49 -3.81
N GLU A 432 -18.26 20.37 -3.51
CA GLU A 432 -17.57 21.15 -4.54
C GLU A 432 -16.13 20.65 -4.70
N THR A 433 -15.76 20.34 -5.94
CA THR A 433 -14.40 19.99 -6.35
C THR A 433 -13.90 21.00 -7.36
N VAL A 434 -12.91 21.81 -6.98
CA VAL A 434 -12.29 22.78 -7.89
C VAL A 434 -11.18 22.10 -8.68
N ASP A 435 -11.19 22.28 -10.00
CA ASP A 435 -10.23 21.69 -10.92
C ASP A 435 -8.83 22.31 -10.74
N VAL A 436 -7.80 21.46 -10.74
CA VAL A 436 -6.50 21.73 -10.11
C VAL A 436 -5.56 22.44 -11.07
N ASN A 437 -5.92 23.63 -11.52
CA ASN A 437 -5.01 24.56 -12.17
C ASN A 437 -5.48 25.99 -11.81
N TYR A 438 -4.77 26.68 -10.91
CA TYR A 438 -4.91 28.12 -10.59
C TYR A 438 -6.00 28.61 -9.60
N ALA A 439 -6.65 27.78 -8.80
CA ALA A 439 -7.59 28.30 -7.79
C ALA A 439 -6.88 28.80 -6.51
N LYS A 440 -6.97 30.11 -6.23
CA LYS A 440 -6.44 30.74 -4.98
C LYS A 440 -7.24 30.39 -3.73
N SER A 441 -8.51 30.03 -3.88
CA SER A 441 -9.42 29.67 -2.78
C SER A 441 -10.24 28.43 -3.14
N ALA A 442 -10.42 27.51 -2.18
CA ALA A 442 -11.36 26.40 -2.34
C ALA A 442 -12.80 26.91 -2.19
N GLY A 443 -13.73 26.35 -2.97
CA GLY A 443 -15.15 26.66 -2.87
C GLY A 443 -15.79 26.08 -1.60
N ASP A 444 -16.84 26.73 -1.11
CA ASP A 444 -17.56 26.32 0.10
C ASP A 444 -18.49 25.13 -0.19
N GLY A 445 -18.60 24.20 0.76
CA GLY A 445 -19.55 23.09 0.67
C GLY A 445 -21.00 23.56 0.79
N GLY A 446 -21.93 22.89 0.10
CA GLY A 446 -23.35 23.26 0.14
C GLY A 446 -24.02 22.92 1.49
N ASN A 447 -24.95 23.73 1.97
CA ASN A 447 -25.67 23.43 3.22
C ASN A 447 -26.71 22.32 3.04
N GLY A 448 -26.88 21.50 4.08
CA GLY A 448 -27.97 20.53 4.17
C GLY A 448 -29.33 21.22 4.32
N GLY A 449 -30.37 20.62 3.75
CA GLY A 449 -31.75 21.11 3.85
C GLY A 449 -32.37 20.79 5.21
N ASN A 450 -33.32 21.60 5.68
CA ASN A 450 -34.01 21.33 6.94
C ASN A 450 -35.07 20.23 6.78
N GLY A 451 -35.29 19.45 7.84
CA GLY A 451 -36.43 18.53 7.91
C GLY A 451 -37.74 19.28 8.06
N GLY A 452 -38.81 18.71 7.51
CA GLY A 452 -40.17 19.23 7.62
C GLY A 452 -40.78 18.92 8.99
N ASN A 453 -41.71 19.73 9.45
CA ASN A 453 -42.42 19.48 10.71
C ASN A 453 -43.46 18.37 10.53
N GLY A 454 -43.67 17.58 11.59
CA GLY A 454 -44.78 16.63 11.65
C GLY A 454 -46.13 17.33 11.74
N GLY A 455 -47.16 16.70 11.19
CA GLY A 455 -48.52 17.21 11.17
C GLY A 455 -49.26 16.97 12.48
N ASN A 456 -50.31 17.74 12.74
CA ASN A 456 -51.09 17.61 13.97
C ASN A 456 -51.93 16.33 13.94
N GLY A 457 -52.07 15.64 15.08
CA GLY A 457 -53.04 14.55 15.23
C GLY A 457 -54.48 15.08 15.12
N GLY A 458 -55.45 14.20 14.86
CA GLY A 458 -56.87 14.48 15.08
C GLY A 458 -57.36 13.85 16.38
N ASN A 459 -58.62 14.07 16.78
CA ASN A 459 -59.16 13.57 18.07
C ASN A 459 -58.87 12.08 18.29
N GLY A 460 -58.08 11.73 19.32
CA GLY A 460 -57.65 10.36 19.62
C GLY A 460 -56.41 9.87 18.87
N GLY A 461 -55.88 10.66 17.93
CA GLY A 461 -54.72 10.36 17.10
C GLY A 461 -53.46 11.10 17.54
N ASN A 462 -52.32 10.46 17.31
CA ASN A 462 -51.00 11.01 17.61
C ASN A 462 -50.58 12.06 16.58
N GLY A 463 -49.81 13.05 17.01
CA GLY A 463 -49.10 13.93 16.08
C GLY A 463 -48.02 13.19 15.31
N GLY A 464 -47.74 13.65 14.09
CA GLY A 464 -46.69 13.11 13.24
C GLY A 464 -45.31 13.54 13.72
N ASN A 465 -44.28 12.76 13.44
CA ASN A 465 -42.90 13.09 13.78
C ASN A 465 -42.34 14.14 12.82
N GLY A 466 -41.42 14.97 13.30
CA GLY A 466 -40.63 15.86 12.46
C GLY A 466 -39.61 15.06 11.64
N GLY A 467 -39.34 15.51 10.42
CA GLY A 467 -38.32 14.95 9.54
C GLY A 467 -36.92 15.34 10.00
N ASN A 468 -35.93 14.51 9.68
CA ASN A 468 -34.54 14.78 9.98
C ASN A 468 -33.97 15.86 9.05
N GLY A 469 -33.07 16.69 9.58
CA GLY A 469 -32.27 17.60 8.78
C GLY A 469 -31.25 16.85 7.91
N GLY A 470 -30.98 17.39 6.72
CA GLY A 470 -30.01 16.85 5.78
C GLY A 470 -28.57 17.20 6.17
N SER A 471 -27.60 16.40 5.73
CA SER A 471 -26.19 16.67 6.04
C SER A 471 -25.64 17.83 5.20
N GLY A 472 -24.70 18.60 5.76
CA GLY A 472 -23.91 19.56 5.00
C GLY A 472 -22.91 18.88 4.07
N GLY A 473 -22.59 19.53 2.96
CA GLY A 473 -21.63 19.10 1.96
C GLY A 473 -20.19 19.51 2.32
N GLY A 474 -19.21 18.76 1.82
CA GLY A 474 -17.79 19.02 2.07
C GLY A 474 -17.15 19.93 1.01
N ALA A 475 -16.25 20.81 1.46
CA ALA A 475 -15.26 21.46 0.61
C ALA A 475 -14.03 20.54 0.49
N ASN A 476 -13.53 20.26 -0.72
CA ASN A 476 -12.40 19.35 -0.91
C ASN A 476 -11.05 20.09 -0.79
N PHE A 477 -10.20 19.67 0.14
CA PHE A 477 -8.92 20.30 0.47
C PHE A 477 -7.80 19.56 -0.22
N ILE A 478 -7.36 20.01 -1.39
CA ILE A 478 -6.18 19.40 -2.00
C ILE A 478 -5.04 20.42 -2.19
N PHE A 479 -5.28 21.66 -2.64
CA PHE A 479 -4.17 22.63 -2.87
C PHE A 479 -4.51 24.14 -2.80
N ALA A 480 -5.62 24.56 -2.17
CA ALA A 480 -5.97 25.99 -2.11
C ALA A 480 -5.22 26.75 -0.98
N GLU A 481 -4.74 27.97 -1.26
CA GLU A 481 -4.08 28.84 -0.26
C GLU A 481 -5.04 29.24 0.86
N THR A 482 -6.31 29.47 0.52
CA THR A 482 -7.39 29.70 1.48
C THR A 482 -8.40 28.55 1.41
N PRO A 483 -8.60 27.80 2.51
CA PRO A 483 -9.58 26.73 2.55
C PRO A 483 -11.01 27.27 2.54
N GLY A 484 -11.89 26.60 1.79
CA GLY A 484 -13.33 26.83 1.82
C GLY A 484 -13.96 26.14 3.03
N ASN A 485 -15.08 26.67 3.51
CA ASN A 485 -15.82 26.13 4.64
C ASN A 485 -16.77 25.02 4.17
N GLY A 486 -16.85 23.92 4.91
CA GLY A 486 -17.90 22.94 4.70
C GLY A 486 -19.28 23.53 4.98
N GLY A 487 -20.31 23.00 4.30
CA GLY A 487 -21.68 23.42 4.50
C GLY A 487 -22.21 22.98 5.86
N ASN A 488 -23.08 23.79 6.46
CA ASN A 488 -23.78 23.45 7.69
C ASN A 488 -24.80 22.33 7.44
N GLY A 489 -25.03 21.50 8.46
CA GLY A 489 -26.13 20.55 8.46
C GLY A 489 -27.48 21.25 8.63
N GLY A 490 -28.53 20.68 8.05
CA GLY A 490 -29.89 21.18 8.18
C GLY A 490 -30.49 20.86 9.54
N HIS A 491 -31.40 21.70 10.01
CA HIS A 491 -32.14 21.49 11.25
C HIS A 491 -33.20 20.40 11.10
N GLY A 492 -33.43 19.63 12.16
CA GLY A 492 -34.56 18.71 12.23
C GLY A 492 -35.88 19.45 12.36
N GLY A 493 -36.95 18.90 11.78
CA GLY A 493 -38.31 19.42 11.92
C GLY A 493 -38.89 19.09 13.29
N ASN A 494 -39.83 19.90 13.77
CA ASN A 494 -40.51 19.64 15.04
C ASN A 494 -41.60 18.57 14.85
N GLY A 495 -41.85 17.78 15.89
CA GLY A 495 -42.99 16.88 15.93
C GLY A 495 -44.31 17.65 16.02
N GLY A 496 -45.36 17.11 15.41
CA GLY A 496 -46.71 17.65 15.48
C GLY A 496 -47.36 17.35 16.84
N PRO A 497 -48.22 18.23 17.36
CA PRO A 497 -49.00 17.98 18.56
C PRO A 497 -50.02 16.84 18.35
N GLY A 498 -50.26 16.06 19.40
CA GLY A 498 -51.38 15.11 19.48
C GLY A 498 -52.63 15.79 20.04
N GLU A 499 -53.81 15.35 19.61
CA GLU A 499 -55.10 15.85 20.13
C GLU A 499 -55.64 14.92 21.23
N ASN A 500 -56.81 15.21 21.80
CA ASN A 500 -57.39 14.50 22.96
C ASN A 500 -57.17 12.97 22.95
N GLY A 501 -56.39 12.46 23.91
CA GLY A 501 -56.05 11.03 24.03
C GLY A 501 -54.89 10.52 23.15
N GLY A 502 -54.34 11.34 22.25
CA GLY A 502 -53.18 11.03 21.42
C GLY A 502 -51.88 11.66 21.93
N HIS A 503 -50.75 11.04 21.60
CA HIS A 503 -49.41 11.53 21.92
C HIS A 503 -48.87 12.52 20.88
N GLY A 504 -48.04 13.47 21.30
CA GLY A 504 -47.31 14.32 20.35
C GLY A 504 -46.26 13.50 19.60
N GLY A 505 -45.97 13.90 18.36
CA GLY A 505 -44.91 13.29 17.56
C GLY A 505 -43.52 13.71 18.05
N ASN A 506 -42.49 12.94 17.76
CA ASN A 506 -41.12 13.29 18.11
C ASN A 506 -40.54 14.34 17.14
N GLY A 507 -39.62 15.17 17.61
CA GLY A 507 -38.83 16.02 16.73
C GLY A 507 -37.82 15.20 15.92
N GLY A 508 -37.51 15.66 14.71
CA GLY A 508 -36.47 15.08 13.87
C GLY A 508 -35.08 15.48 14.34
N ALA A 509 -34.09 14.62 14.10
CA ALA A 509 -32.70 14.93 14.39
C ALA A 509 -32.16 15.99 13.41
N GLY A 510 -31.25 16.84 13.87
CA GLY A 510 -30.51 17.72 12.97
C GLY A 510 -29.46 16.93 12.17
N GLY A 511 -29.14 17.41 10.97
CA GLY A 511 -28.15 16.81 10.10
C GLY A 511 -26.71 17.19 10.52
N PRO A 512 -25.72 16.33 10.30
CA PRO A 512 -24.32 16.67 10.56
C PRO A 512 -23.81 17.71 9.55
N GLY A 513 -22.94 18.61 10.00
CA GLY A 513 -22.23 19.54 9.12
C GLY A 513 -21.11 18.87 8.31
N GLY A 514 -20.72 19.50 7.21
CA GLY A 514 -19.51 19.15 6.46
C GLY A 514 -18.23 19.58 7.19
N ILE A 515 -17.06 19.29 6.62
CA ILE A 515 -15.76 19.65 7.23
C ILE A 515 -15.65 21.18 7.38
N GLY A 516 -15.67 21.69 8.61
CA GLY A 516 -15.67 23.13 8.89
C GLY A 516 -17.06 23.77 8.96
N GLY A 517 -18.12 23.02 8.67
CA GLY A 517 -19.52 23.42 8.84
C GLY A 517 -20.10 22.96 10.18
N ASN A 518 -21.04 23.72 10.72
CA ASN A 518 -21.74 23.40 11.96
C ASN A 518 -22.82 22.33 11.72
N GLY A 519 -23.06 21.48 12.73
CA GLY A 519 -24.21 20.58 12.73
C GLY A 519 -25.53 21.34 12.88
N GLY A 520 -26.59 20.77 12.33
CA GLY A 520 -27.95 21.25 12.55
C GLY A 520 -28.48 20.83 13.92
N ASN A 521 -29.25 21.71 14.54
CA ASN A 521 -30.01 21.40 15.75
C ASN A 521 -31.17 20.44 15.45
N GLY A 522 -31.48 19.56 16.39
CA GLY A 522 -32.71 18.74 16.35
C GLY A 522 -33.97 19.58 16.55
N GLY A 523 -35.08 19.06 16.04
CA GLY A 523 -36.41 19.60 16.28
C GLY A 523 -36.93 19.18 17.64
N ASN A 524 -37.87 19.97 18.15
CA ASN A 524 -38.57 19.71 19.39
C ASN A 524 -39.68 18.67 19.18
N GLY A 525 -39.95 17.87 20.22
CA GLY A 525 -41.14 17.03 20.26
C GLY A 525 -42.44 17.84 20.27
N GLY A 526 -43.48 17.26 19.70
CA GLY A 526 -44.85 17.74 19.76
C GLY A 526 -45.47 17.53 21.14
N VAL A 527 -46.41 18.39 21.48
CA VAL A 527 -47.12 18.33 22.76
C VAL A 527 -48.19 17.23 22.69
N GLY A 528 -48.28 16.39 23.72
CA GLY A 528 -49.34 15.37 23.82
C GLY A 528 -50.72 15.97 24.11
N GLY A 529 -51.76 15.30 23.65
CA GLY A 529 -53.14 15.73 23.87
C GLY A 529 -53.59 15.56 25.32
N HIS A 530 -54.59 16.33 25.72
CA HIS A 530 -55.19 16.19 27.04
C HIS A 530 -55.95 14.86 27.14
N GLY A 531 -55.74 14.11 28.23
CA GLY A 531 -56.52 12.91 28.51
C GLY A 531 -58.00 13.28 28.67
N GLY A 532 -58.89 12.61 27.93
CA GLY A 532 -60.32 12.84 28.06
C GLY A 532 -60.78 12.61 29.50
N GLU A 533 -61.66 13.48 30.02
CA GLU A 533 -62.26 13.29 31.34
C GLU A 533 -62.92 11.91 31.41
N GLY A 534 -62.41 11.06 32.30
CA GLY A 534 -62.96 9.73 32.53
C GLY A 534 -64.45 9.81 32.88
N GLY A 535 -65.28 9.11 32.11
CA GLY A 535 -66.69 8.94 32.42
C GLY A 535 -66.87 8.43 33.86
N LYS A 536 -67.80 9.07 34.60
CA LYS A 536 -68.08 8.76 36.01
C LYS A 536 -68.37 7.27 36.21
N GLY A 537 -67.41 6.54 36.78
CA GLY A 537 -67.59 5.18 37.29
C GLY A 537 -68.38 5.19 38.60
N GLY A 538 -69.37 4.30 38.70
CA GLY A 538 -70.20 4.07 39.89
C GLY A 538 -69.41 3.51 41.09
N PRO A 539 -70.05 3.40 42.27
CA PRO A 539 -69.34 3.22 43.53
C PRO A 539 -69.00 1.74 43.80
N GLY A 540 -67.81 1.52 44.37
CA GLY A 540 -67.57 0.37 45.26
C GLY A 540 -66.25 -0.37 45.02
N GLY A 541 -65.37 -0.34 46.02
CA GLY A 541 -64.22 -1.23 46.09
C GLY A 541 -63.09 -0.70 46.98
N VAL A 542 -63.24 -0.88 48.29
CA VAL A 542 -62.22 -0.57 49.32
C VAL A 542 -61.09 -1.61 49.27
N GLY A 543 -59.84 -1.16 49.43
CA GLY A 543 -58.80 -1.92 50.14
C GLY A 543 -57.49 -2.15 49.38
N GLY A 544 -56.39 -1.63 49.94
CA GLY A 544 -55.04 -2.11 49.63
C GLY A 544 -53.94 -1.04 49.61
N HIS A 545 -53.56 -0.50 50.77
CA HIS A 545 -52.25 0.14 50.95
C HIS A 545 -51.19 -0.93 51.24
N ALA A 546 -50.06 -0.89 50.54
CA ALA A 546 -48.70 -0.82 51.11
C ALA A 546 -47.65 -1.05 50.00
N GLY A 547 -46.62 -0.21 49.96
CA GLY A 547 -45.49 -0.33 49.03
C GLY A 547 -44.65 0.94 49.01
N HIS A 548 -44.01 1.18 50.15
CA HIS A 548 -43.19 2.33 50.49
C HIS A 548 -41.82 2.31 49.79
N ASP A 549 -41.19 3.50 49.78
CA ASP A 549 -39.76 3.80 49.57
C ASP A 549 -39.31 4.01 48.10
N GLY A 550 -38.62 5.09 47.73
CA GLY A 550 -38.11 6.22 48.50
C GLY A 550 -37.21 7.09 47.61
N HIS A 551 -37.57 8.37 47.55
CA HIS A 551 -36.78 9.60 47.44
C HIS A 551 -35.38 9.64 46.80
N ASP A 552 -35.26 10.64 45.92
CA ASP A 552 -34.21 11.69 45.77
C ASP A 552 -32.74 11.25 45.67
N GLY A 553 -31.99 11.60 44.63
CA GLY A 553 -31.90 12.92 43.99
C GLY A 553 -30.48 13.46 44.22
N LYS A 554 -29.90 14.16 43.24
CA LYS A 554 -29.01 15.33 43.35
C LYS A 554 -27.99 15.44 42.22
N GLU A 555 -28.08 16.55 41.51
CA GLU A 555 -26.91 17.32 41.07
C GLU A 555 -26.61 18.37 42.14
N GLY A 556 -25.32 18.64 42.39
CA GLY A 556 -24.89 19.85 43.10
C GLY A 556 -23.70 19.70 44.04
N LYS A 557 -22.50 19.78 43.45
CA LYS A 557 -21.14 19.91 44.01
C LYS A 557 -20.44 18.67 44.56
#